data_AF-A0A935EBS1-F1
#
_entry.id   AF-A0A935EBS1-F1
#
_cell.length_a   1.000
_cell.length_b   1.000
_cell.length_c   1.000
_cell.angle_alpha   90.00
_cell.angle_beta   90.00
_cell.angle_gamma   90.00
#
_symmetry.space_group_name_H-M   'P 1'
#
loop_
_entity.id
_entity.type
_entity.pdbx_description
1 polymer ?
#
loop_
_entity_poly.entity_id
_entity_poly.type
_entity_poly.pdbx_seq_one_letter_code
_entity_poly.pdbx_strand_id
1 'polypeptide(L)'
;MNRIHRDHPVRGILRPGDIRRLVIFSVVLLVLVPTIAWNAGGFSQLQGVSWKPGLNLDALAAAPLPTLIHAIAILVLTVAGWIMLALPKGDRRHRTLGWTWVTGMVLMGLSSIAVPHGDSWVAAYLGGGSALVLLAFGVYFIRTGKARNHARTMAMLMIALVLMTMLAFLPGRLLHEVVFAG
;
A
#
# COMPACT_ATOMS: atom_id res chain seq x y z
N MET A 1 2.60 38.88 -13.92
CA MET A 1 2.32 37.88 -12.87
C MET A 1 0.85 37.49 -12.96
N ASN A 2 0.52 36.50 -13.81
CA ASN A 2 -0.87 36.29 -14.25
C ASN A 2 -1.58 35.23 -13.39
N ARG A 3 -2.63 35.65 -12.68
CA ARG A 3 -3.36 34.89 -11.66
C ARG A 3 -4.64 34.25 -12.24
N ILE A 4 -4.53 33.65 -13.42
CA ILE A 4 -5.68 33.06 -14.15
C ILE A 4 -5.46 31.55 -14.34
N HIS A 5 -5.56 30.77 -13.25
CA HIS A 5 -5.76 29.31 -13.28
C HIS A 5 -5.94 28.77 -11.85
N ARG A 6 -7.03 29.16 -11.16
CA ARG A 6 -7.35 28.58 -9.85
C ARG A 6 -8.69 27.83 -9.78
N ASP A 7 -9.40 27.64 -10.90
CA ASP A 7 -10.76 27.10 -10.87
C ASP A 7 -11.00 25.92 -11.84
N HIS A 8 -10.04 25.00 -11.95
CA HIS A 8 -10.34 23.67 -12.48
C HIS A 8 -10.20 22.62 -11.38
N PRO A 9 -11.31 22.10 -10.80
CA PRO A 9 -11.22 20.89 -10.00
C PRO A 9 -10.62 19.80 -10.88
N VAL A 10 -9.64 19.10 -10.36
CA VAL A 10 -8.85 18.05 -11.05
C VAL A 10 -9.70 16.78 -11.29
N ARG A 11 -10.89 16.95 -11.83
CA ARG A 11 -11.68 15.89 -12.46
C ARG A 11 -11.08 15.70 -13.86
N GLY A 12 -10.60 14.49 -14.16
CA GLY A 12 -10.23 14.12 -15.54
C GLY A 12 -8.74 13.96 -15.89
N ILE A 13 -7.81 13.85 -14.92
CA ILE A 13 -6.43 13.40 -15.27
C ILE A 13 -6.46 11.98 -15.86
N LEU A 14 -7.21 11.09 -15.21
CA LEU A 14 -7.43 9.72 -15.70
C LEU A 14 -8.60 9.72 -16.67
N ARG A 15 -8.39 9.09 -17.83
CA ARG A 15 -9.47 8.86 -18.81
C ARG A 15 -10.27 7.61 -18.43
N PRO A 16 -11.49 7.43 -18.94
CA PRO A 16 -12.28 6.22 -18.69
C PRO A 16 -11.53 4.91 -19.00
N GLY A 17 -10.71 4.91 -20.06
CA GLY A 17 -9.86 3.76 -20.39
C GLY A 17 -8.76 3.47 -19.37
N ASP A 18 -8.28 4.48 -18.64
CA ASP A 18 -7.32 4.27 -17.54
C ASP A 18 -8.02 3.69 -16.31
N ILE A 19 -9.22 4.19 -16.00
CA ILE A 19 -10.04 3.66 -14.90
C ILE A 19 -10.36 2.19 -15.15
N ARG A 20 -10.79 1.83 -16.38
CA ARG A 20 -11.02 0.43 -16.76
C ARG A 20 -9.79 -0.44 -16.54
N ARG A 21 -8.59 0.04 -16.90
CA ARG A 21 -7.32 -0.68 -16.67
C ARG A 21 -7.01 -0.83 -15.18
N LEU A 22 -7.26 0.21 -14.37
CA LEU A 22 -7.07 0.15 -12.92
C LEU A 22 -8.04 -0.84 -12.29
N VAL A 23 -9.30 -0.87 -12.72
CA VAL A 23 -10.29 -1.86 -12.25
C VAL A 23 -9.85 -3.28 -12.62
N ILE A 24 -9.44 -3.51 -13.87
CA ILE A 24 -8.90 -4.82 -14.29
C ILE A 24 -7.68 -5.19 -13.44
N PHE A 25 -6.75 -4.27 -13.23
CA PHE A 25 -5.58 -4.48 -12.37
C PHE A 25 -5.98 -4.83 -10.93
N SER A 26 -6.95 -4.13 -10.34
CA SER A 26 -7.50 -4.44 -9.01
C SER A 26 -8.10 -5.85 -8.97
N VAL A 27 -8.92 -6.22 -9.95
CA VAL A 27 -9.55 -7.55 -10.02
C VAL A 27 -8.48 -8.64 -10.17
N VAL A 28 -7.49 -8.43 -11.03
CA VAL A 28 -6.37 -9.36 -11.21
C VAL A 28 -5.60 -9.51 -9.89
N LEU A 29 -5.27 -8.42 -9.19
CA LEU A 29 -4.58 -8.50 -7.91
C LEU A 29 -5.42 -9.22 -6.84
N LEU A 30 -6.73 -8.96 -6.78
CA LEU A 30 -7.64 -9.59 -5.83
C LEU A 30 -7.77 -11.10 -6.04
N VAL A 31 -7.52 -11.60 -7.24
CA VAL A 31 -7.49 -13.05 -7.51
C VAL A 31 -6.07 -13.60 -7.35
N LEU A 32 -5.10 -12.98 -8.02
CA LEU A 32 -3.72 -13.45 -8.11
C LEU A 32 -3.07 -13.54 -6.74
N VAL A 33 -3.19 -12.51 -5.90
CA VAL A 33 -2.47 -12.48 -4.62
C VAL A 33 -3.01 -13.54 -3.65
N PRO A 34 -4.33 -13.68 -3.42
CA PRO A 34 -4.86 -14.79 -2.62
C PRO A 34 -4.53 -16.17 -3.20
N THR A 35 -4.56 -16.34 -4.52
CA THR A 35 -4.17 -17.61 -5.16
C THR A 35 -2.71 -17.94 -4.90
N ILE A 36 -1.79 -16.98 -5.05
CA ILE A 36 -0.38 -17.20 -4.74
C ILE A 36 -0.21 -17.50 -3.25
N ALA A 37 -0.87 -16.74 -2.37
CA ALA A 37 -0.83 -16.98 -0.92
C ALA A 37 -1.35 -18.39 -0.55
N TRP A 38 -2.41 -18.86 -1.23
CA TRP A 38 -2.93 -20.22 -1.07
C TRP A 38 -1.91 -21.28 -1.44
N ASN A 39 -1.32 -21.17 -2.63
CA ASN A 39 -0.34 -22.14 -3.12
C ASN A 39 0.99 -22.09 -2.36
N ALA A 40 1.30 -20.96 -1.71
CA ALA A 40 2.43 -20.82 -0.79
C ALA A 40 2.14 -21.36 0.63
N GLY A 41 1.01 -22.06 0.84
CA GLY A 41 0.66 -22.66 2.13
C GLY A 41 0.10 -21.67 3.16
N GLY A 42 -0.22 -20.44 2.77
CA GLY A 42 -0.63 -19.35 3.65
C GLY A 42 -1.93 -19.59 4.42
N PHE A 43 -2.77 -20.53 3.99
CA PHE A 43 -4.03 -20.87 4.66
C PHE A 43 -3.99 -22.15 5.50
N SER A 44 -2.84 -22.83 5.53
CA SER A 44 -2.63 -23.96 6.47
C SER A 44 -2.75 -23.52 7.93
N GLN A 45 -2.49 -22.23 8.20
CA GLN A 45 -2.63 -21.59 9.52
C GLN A 45 -4.06 -21.12 9.85
N LEU A 46 -5.07 -21.36 8.99
CA LEU A 46 -6.45 -20.96 9.28
C LEU A 46 -7.17 -21.87 10.30
N GLN A 47 -6.61 -23.04 10.62
CA GLN A 47 -7.22 -23.95 11.58
C GLN A 47 -7.02 -23.40 13.01
N GLY A 48 -8.11 -23.26 13.78
CA GLY A 48 -8.06 -22.78 15.17
C GLY A 48 -7.95 -21.26 15.35
N VAL A 49 -8.12 -20.48 14.29
CA VAL A 49 -8.06 -19.01 14.32
C VAL A 49 -9.30 -18.40 14.99
N SER A 50 -9.10 -17.51 15.96
CA SER A 50 -10.17 -16.66 16.50
C SER A 50 -10.40 -15.45 15.58
N TRP A 51 -11.66 -15.21 15.20
CA TRP A 51 -12.08 -13.98 14.53
C TRP A 51 -12.91 -13.08 15.46
N LYS A 52 -12.87 -13.37 16.77
CA LYS A 52 -13.60 -12.60 17.76
C LYS A 52 -12.88 -11.27 17.99
N PRO A 53 -13.56 -10.13 17.77
CA PRO A 53 -12.94 -8.83 18.01
C PRO A 53 -12.46 -8.72 19.46
N GLY A 54 -11.21 -8.31 19.65
CA GLY A 54 -10.58 -8.13 20.95
C GLY A 54 -9.26 -7.39 20.81
N LEU A 55 -8.88 -6.58 21.79
CA LEU A 55 -7.65 -5.79 21.74
C LEU A 55 -6.55 -6.46 22.59
N ASN A 56 -5.47 -6.90 21.94
CA ASN A 56 -4.29 -7.44 22.62
C ASN A 56 -3.07 -6.55 22.36
N LEU A 57 -2.72 -5.73 23.35
CA LEU A 57 -1.56 -4.85 23.28
C LEU A 57 -0.25 -5.58 23.58
N ASP A 58 -0.29 -6.74 24.25
CA ASP A 58 0.89 -7.55 24.55
C ASP A 58 1.53 -8.09 23.26
N ALA A 59 0.70 -8.38 22.25
CA ALA A 59 1.18 -8.74 20.91
C ALA A 59 2.04 -7.65 20.28
N LEU A 60 1.72 -6.36 20.47
CA LEU A 60 2.55 -5.25 19.99
C LEU A 60 3.88 -5.18 20.74
N ALA A 61 3.86 -5.40 22.05
CA ALA A 61 5.05 -5.35 22.90
C ALA A 61 6.02 -6.51 22.62
N ALA A 62 5.49 -7.68 22.27
CA ALA A 62 6.27 -8.87 21.94
C ALA A 62 6.80 -8.89 20.49
N ALA A 63 6.29 -8.04 19.60
CA ALA A 63 6.65 -8.05 18.19
C ALA A 63 8.11 -7.60 17.96
N PRO A 64 8.85 -8.28 17.06
CA PRO A 64 10.15 -7.78 16.60
C PRO A 64 10.05 -6.36 16.04
N LEU A 65 11.02 -5.51 16.36
CA LEU A 65 11.02 -4.10 15.95
C LEU A 65 10.78 -3.89 14.43
N PRO A 66 11.38 -4.68 13.50
CA PRO A 66 11.09 -4.53 12.08
C PRO A 66 9.63 -4.81 11.71
N THR A 67 9.01 -5.81 12.34
CA THR A 67 7.59 -6.16 12.14
C THR A 67 6.68 -5.06 12.65
N LEU A 68 6.99 -4.50 13.83
CA LEU A 68 6.23 -3.39 14.41
C LEU A 68 6.29 -2.14 13.53
N ILE A 69 7.49 -1.76 13.08
CA ILE A 69 7.68 -0.61 12.18
C ILE A 69 6.89 -0.82 10.88
N HIS A 70 6.96 -2.01 10.28
CA HIS A 70 6.24 -2.31 9.05
C HIS A 70 4.71 -2.26 9.25
N ALA A 71 4.20 -2.84 10.34
CA ALA A 71 2.78 -2.85 10.67
C ALA A 71 2.22 -1.44 10.94
N ILE A 72 2.99 -0.56 11.59
CA ILE A 72 2.58 0.84 11.78
C ILE A 72 2.64 1.60 10.45
N ALA A 73 3.72 1.40 9.69
CA ALA A 73 3.92 2.09 8.41
C ALA A 73 2.81 1.78 7.41
N ILE A 74 2.37 0.52 7.28
CA ILE A 74 1.33 0.15 6.32
C ILE A 74 -0.01 0.85 6.62
N LEU A 75 -0.36 1.01 7.90
CA LEU A 75 -1.57 1.72 8.32
C LEU A 75 -1.45 3.22 8.05
N VAL A 76 -0.35 3.83 8.50
CA VAL A 76 -0.10 5.28 8.35
C VAL A 76 -0.05 5.69 6.87
N LEU A 77 0.66 4.92 6.04
CA LEU A 77 0.80 5.20 4.61
C LEU A 77 -0.50 4.99 3.85
N THR A 78 -1.34 4.05 4.27
CA THR A 78 -2.67 3.85 3.69
C THR A 78 -3.57 5.04 3.98
N VAL A 79 -3.63 5.50 5.22
CA VAL A 79 -4.41 6.70 5.59
C VAL A 79 -3.87 7.94 4.87
N ALA A 80 -2.56 8.14 4.87
CA ALA A 80 -1.91 9.25 4.15
C ALA A 80 -2.20 9.21 2.64
N GLY A 81 -2.21 8.02 2.03
CA GLY A 81 -2.56 7.82 0.63
C GLY A 81 -3.99 8.26 0.30
N TRP A 82 -4.97 7.91 1.15
CA TRP A 82 -6.35 8.39 0.99
C TRP A 82 -6.44 9.91 1.10
N ILE A 83 -5.76 10.52 2.07
CA ILE A 83 -5.69 11.97 2.22
C ILE A 83 -5.06 12.60 0.95
N MET A 84 -3.97 12.03 0.42
CA MET A 84 -3.36 12.49 -0.83
C MET A 84 -4.30 12.41 -2.03
N LEU A 85 -5.14 11.37 -2.10
CA LEU A 85 -6.14 11.22 -3.15
C LEU A 85 -7.28 12.25 -3.02
N ALA A 86 -7.62 12.70 -1.82
CA ALA A 86 -8.59 13.77 -1.60
C ALA A 86 -8.01 15.18 -1.87
N LEU A 87 -6.70 15.39 -1.68
CA LEU A 87 -6.08 16.70 -1.86
C LEU A 87 -6.10 17.17 -3.34
N PRO A 88 -6.22 18.50 -3.58
CA PRO A 88 -6.06 19.07 -4.91
C PRO A 88 -4.70 18.72 -5.51
N LYS A 89 -4.70 18.12 -6.71
CA LYS A 89 -3.43 17.68 -7.32
C LYS A 89 -2.59 18.88 -7.73
N GLY A 90 -1.30 18.80 -7.44
CA GLY A 90 -0.32 19.82 -7.82
C GLY A 90 -0.19 21.01 -6.87
N ASP A 91 -1.03 21.11 -5.83
CA ASP A 91 -0.88 22.12 -4.77
C ASP A 91 0.31 21.81 -3.85
N ARG A 92 0.66 22.76 -2.97
CA ARG A 92 1.80 22.59 -2.05
C ARG A 92 1.57 21.43 -1.07
N ARG A 93 0.33 21.22 -0.61
CA ARG A 93 -0.02 20.19 0.37
C ARG A 93 0.18 18.79 -0.22
N HIS A 94 -0.31 18.56 -1.44
CA HIS A 94 -0.14 17.32 -2.19
C HIS A 94 1.34 17.03 -2.45
N ARG A 95 2.15 18.05 -2.77
CA ARG A 95 3.60 17.88 -2.96
C ARG A 95 4.32 17.51 -1.67
N THR A 96 4.06 18.23 -0.58
CA THR A 96 4.69 17.95 0.71
C THR A 96 4.30 16.56 1.21
N LEU A 97 3.00 16.26 1.26
CA LEU A 97 2.53 14.95 1.70
C LEU A 97 2.98 13.84 0.75
N GLY A 98 3.03 14.11 -0.56
CA GLY A 98 3.53 13.16 -1.55
C GLY A 98 5.00 12.79 -1.35
N TRP A 99 5.87 13.76 -1.03
CA TRP A 99 7.25 13.46 -0.70
C TRP A 99 7.39 12.68 0.61
N THR A 100 6.61 13.04 1.64
CA THR A 100 6.56 12.27 2.89
C THR A 100 6.12 10.82 2.64
N TRP A 101 5.09 10.63 1.82
CA TRP A 101 4.58 9.32 1.45
C TRP A 101 5.59 8.51 0.64
N VAL A 102 6.29 9.12 -0.33
CA VAL A 102 7.37 8.48 -1.09
C VAL A 102 8.47 7.98 -0.16
N THR A 103 8.94 8.82 0.76
CA THR A 103 9.98 8.42 1.74
C THR A 103 9.51 7.27 2.61
N GLY A 104 8.27 7.33 3.13
CA GLY A 104 7.71 6.26 3.94
C GLY A 104 7.55 4.94 3.16
N MET A 105 7.10 5.00 1.90
CA MET A 105 7.01 3.83 1.02
C MET A 105 8.39 3.21 0.73
N VAL A 106 9.43 4.03 0.59
CA VAL A 106 10.81 3.52 0.46
C VAL A 106 11.23 2.79 1.73
N LEU A 107 11.06 3.40 2.90
CA LEU A 107 11.43 2.79 4.18
C LEU A 107 10.67 1.48 4.43
N MET A 108 9.36 1.47 4.19
CA MET A 108 8.51 0.28 4.34
C MET A 108 8.87 -0.81 3.32
N GLY A 109 9.14 -0.45 2.07
CA GLY A 109 9.56 -1.39 1.04
C GLY A 109 10.92 -2.02 1.33
N LEU A 110 11.87 -1.23 1.84
CA LEU A 110 13.17 -1.73 2.27
C LEU A 110 13.06 -2.61 3.54
N SER A 111 12.22 -2.21 4.51
CA SER A 111 11.99 -3.03 5.70
C SER A 111 11.38 -4.39 5.33
N SER A 112 10.49 -4.39 4.34
CA SER A 112 9.90 -5.61 3.80
C SER A 112 10.89 -6.55 3.11
N ILE A 113 12.08 -6.09 2.74
CA ILE A 113 13.14 -6.94 2.17
C ILE A 113 14.11 -7.40 3.27
N ALA A 114 14.23 -6.61 4.34
CA ALA A 114 15.18 -6.83 5.44
C ALA A 114 14.65 -7.76 6.55
N VAL A 115 13.34 -8.03 6.61
CA VAL A 115 12.76 -9.00 7.56
C VAL A 115 13.18 -10.41 7.13
N PRO A 116 13.73 -11.26 8.02
CA PRO A 116 13.98 -12.66 7.72
C PRO A 116 12.64 -13.35 7.46
N HIS A 117 12.32 -13.53 6.19
CA HIS A 117 11.20 -14.35 5.80
C HIS A 117 11.69 -15.78 5.88
N GLY A 118 11.00 -16.64 6.63
CA GLY A 118 11.08 -18.08 6.36
C GLY A 118 10.57 -18.36 4.93
N ASP A 119 9.62 -19.27 4.77
CA ASP A 119 9.17 -19.73 3.44
C ASP A 119 8.38 -18.70 2.58
N SER A 120 8.21 -17.44 3.00
CA SER A 120 7.33 -16.46 2.35
C SER A 120 8.04 -15.34 1.57
N TRP A 121 9.12 -15.67 0.86
CA TRP A 121 9.85 -14.77 -0.07
C TRP A 121 8.94 -14.00 -1.04
N VAL A 122 7.81 -14.60 -1.43
CA VAL A 122 6.81 -14.02 -2.33
C VAL A 122 6.29 -12.66 -1.82
N ALA A 123 5.93 -12.54 -0.55
CA ALA A 123 5.34 -11.32 0.00
C ALA A 123 6.35 -10.15 0.00
N ALA A 124 7.61 -10.46 0.25
CA ALA A 124 8.71 -9.51 0.33
C ALA A 124 9.12 -8.94 -1.02
N TYR A 125 9.39 -9.83 -1.98
CA TYR A 125 9.94 -9.45 -3.27
C TYR A 125 8.86 -9.00 -4.25
N LEU A 126 7.70 -9.69 -4.30
CA LEU A 126 6.58 -9.26 -5.15
C LEU A 126 5.82 -8.08 -4.55
N GLY A 127 5.72 -7.97 -3.22
CA GLY A 127 5.11 -6.81 -2.56
C GLY A 127 6.05 -5.60 -2.55
N GLY A 128 7.06 -5.64 -1.68
CA GLY A 128 7.97 -4.51 -1.45
C GLY A 128 8.79 -4.13 -2.68
N GLY A 129 9.40 -5.12 -3.35
CA GLY A 129 10.23 -4.87 -4.54
C GLY A 129 9.46 -4.22 -5.69
N SER A 130 8.28 -4.75 -6.04
CA SER A 130 7.46 -4.16 -7.11
C SER A 130 6.94 -2.76 -6.74
N ALA A 131 6.62 -2.52 -5.47
CA ALA A 131 6.23 -1.20 -4.98
C ALA A 131 7.35 -0.17 -5.15
N LEU A 132 8.61 -0.52 -4.84
CA LEU A 132 9.76 0.38 -5.04
C LEU A 132 9.97 0.71 -6.52
N VAL A 133 9.86 -0.28 -7.41
CA VAL A 133 9.98 -0.08 -8.86
C VAL A 133 8.89 0.85 -9.38
N LEU A 134 7.63 0.59 -9.02
CA LEU A 134 6.50 1.46 -9.42
C LEU A 134 6.63 2.86 -8.82
N LEU A 135 7.12 2.99 -7.59
CA LEU A 135 7.36 4.29 -6.95
C LEU A 135 8.39 5.10 -7.72
N ALA A 136 9.51 4.48 -8.11
CA ALA A 136 10.54 5.11 -8.93
C ALA A 136 9.97 5.60 -10.27
N PHE A 137 9.19 4.77 -10.97
CA PHE A 137 8.49 5.18 -12.20
C PHE A 137 7.50 6.33 -11.97
N GLY A 138 6.73 6.28 -10.89
CA GLY A 138 5.77 7.33 -10.55
C GLY A 138 6.44 8.69 -10.30
N VAL A 139 7.60 8.69 -9.64
CA VAL A 139 8.44 9.90 -9.46
C VAL A 139 9.05 10.36 -10.78
N TYR A 140 9.58 9.43 -11.59
CA TYR A 140 10.12 9.75 -12.91
C TYR A 140 9.07 10.40 -13.82
N PHE A 141 7.84 9.88 -13.84
CA PHE A 141 6.78 10.43 -14.67
C PHE A 141 6.39 11.85 -14.29
N ILE A 142 6.32 12.18 -13.00
CA ILE A 142 6.01 13.57 -12.62
C ILE A 142 7.17 14.51 -12.92
N ARG A 143 8.42 14.06 -12.75
CA ARG A 143 9.62 14.86 -13.10
C ARG A 143 9.76 15.12 -14.60
N THR A 144 9.24 14.23 -15.43
CA THR A 144 9.23 14.39 -16.90
C THR A 144 7.94 15.01 -17.44
N GLY A 145 7.09 15.59 -16.58
CA GLY A 145 5.85 16.25 -16.99
C GLY A 145 4.73 15.29 -17.44
N LYS A 146 4.91 13.97 -17.30
CA LYS A 146 3.95 12.92 -17.67
C LYS A 146 2.92 12.71 -16.56
N ALA A 147 2.15 13.75 -16.22
CA ALA A 147 1.22 13.77 -15.08
C ALA A 147 0.17 12.63 -15.11
N ARG A 148 -0.32 12.26 -16.30
CA ARG A 148 -1.26 11.13 -16.46
C ARG A 148 -0.62 9.78 -16.13
N ASN A 149 0.66 9.59 -16.44
CA ASN A 149 1.38 8.37 -16.09
C ASN A 149 1.65 8.32 -14.59
N HIS A 150 2.08 9.44 -14.01
CA HIS A 150 2.20 9.58 -12.56
C HIS A 150 0.91 9.22 -11.83
N ALA A 151 -0.23 9.80 -12.24
CA ALA A 151 -1.52 9.52 -11.61
C ALA A 151 -1.93 8.04 -11.71
N ARG A 152 -1.70 7.40 -12.85
CA ARG A 152 -1.94 5.95 -13.02
C ARG A 152 -1.08 5.13 -12.09
N THR A 153 0.23 5.40 -12.06
CA THR A 153 1.18 4.65 -11.23
C THR A 153 0.89 4.83 -9.73
N MET A 154 0.57 6.05 -9.29
CA MET A 154 0.20 6.32 -7.90
C MET A 154 -1.12 5.61 -7.52
N ALA A 155 -2.09 5.56 -8.43
CA ALA A 155 -3.32 4.80 -8.20
C ALA A 155 -3.07 3.28 -8.10
N MET A 156 -2.22 2.71 -8.98
CA MET A 156 -1.83 1.30 -8.89
C MET A 156 -1.14 0.98 -7.55
N LEU A 157 -0.21 1.84 -7.12
CA LEU A 157 0.44 1.70 -5.81
C LEU A 157 -0.55 1.78 -4.65
N MET A 158 -1.52 2.70 -4.71
CA MET A 158 -2.56 2.81 -3.68
C MET A 158 -3.43 1.57 -3.63
N ILE A 159 -3.86 1.04 -4.79
CA ILE A 159 -4.64 -0.21 -4.88
C ILE A 159 -3.87 -1.37 -4.26
N ALA A 160 -2.59 -1.52 -4.61
CA ALA A 160 -1.73 -2.55 -4.05
C ALA A 160 -1.54 -2.36 -2.54
N LEU A 161 -1.32 -1.13 -2.07
CA LEU A 161 -1.16 -0.82 -0.65
C LEU A 161 -2.41 -1.15 0.17
N VAL A 162 -3.61 -0.83 -0.34
CA VAL A 162 -4.87 -1.22 0.31
C VAL A 162 -5.01 -2.73 0.38
N LEU A 163 -4.71 -3.44 -0.71
CA LEU A 163 -4.73 -4.90 -0.71
C LEU A 163 -3.74 -5.48 0.32
N MET A 164 -2.51 -4.98 0.35
CA MET A 164 -1.49 -5.43 1.31
C MET A 164 -1.90 -5.12 2.75
N THR A 165 -2.58 -3.99 2.98
CA THR A 165 -3.15 -3.66 4.30
C THR A 165 -4.18 -4.69 4.72
N MET A 166 -5.09 -5.09 3.82
CA MET A 166 -6.06 -6.15 4.11
C MET A 166 -5.37 -7.48 4.44
N LEU A 167 -4.32 -7.84 3.70
CA LEU A 167 -3.54 -9.06 3.94
C LEU A 167 -2.78 -9.03 5.27
N ALA A 168 -2.44 -7.85 5.78
CA ALA A 168 -1.80 -7.70 7.08
C ALA A 168 -2.73 -8.09 8.26
N PHE A 169 -4.05 -8.13 8.05
CA PHE A 169 -5.05 -8.60 9.02
C PHE A 169 -5.38 -10.10 8.88
N LEU A 170 -4.69 -10.83 8.01
CA LEU A 170 -4.84 -12.28 7.93
C LEU A 170 -4.26 -12.97 9.17
N PRO A 171 -4.78 -14.16 9.53
CA PRO A 171 -4.30 -14.91 10.68
C PRO A 171 -2.80 -15.22 10.61
N GLY A 172 -2.14 -15.23 11.77
CA GLY A 172 -0.68 -15.38 11.86
C GLY A 172 0.11 -14.09 11.56
N ARG A 173 -0.58 -12.94 11.47
CA ARG A 173 0.05 -11.61 11.35
C ARG A 173 -0.20 -10.79 12.61
N LEU A 174 0.75 -9.90 12.91
CA LEU A 174 0.68 -9.01 14.07
C LEU A 174 -0.65 -8.25 14.17
N LEU A 175 -1.14 -7.64 13.08
CA LEU A 175 -2.39 -6.86 13.15
C LEU A 175 -3.62 -7.73 13.41
N HIS A 176 -3.60 -9.00 13.01
CA HIS A 176 -4.66 -9.95 13.35
C HIS A 176 -4.65 -10.28 14.85
N GLU A 177 -3.47 -10.60 15.39
CA GLU A 177 -3.28 -10.90 16.81
C GLU A 177 -3.69 -9.74 17.71
N VAL A 178 -3.54 -8.50 17.24
CA VAL A 178 -3.91 -7.30 17.99
C VAL A 178 -5.41 -7.06 18.02
N VAL A 179 -6.16 -7.37 16.95
CA VAL A 179 -7.58 -6.97 16.81
C VAL A 179 -8.58 -8.13 16.92
N PHE A 180 -8.12 -9.38 16.88
CA PHE A 180 -8.95 -10.59 16.97
C PHE A 180 -8.58 -11.49 18.16
N ALA A 181 -8.20 -10.89 19.28
CA ALA A 181 -7.77 -11.63 20.49
C ALA A 181 -8.91 -11.98 21.47
N GLY A 182 -10.16 -11.97 21.04
CA GLY A 182 -11.34 -12.29 21.87
C GLY A 182 -11.74 -13.76 21.88
#